data_AF-A0A6G8CAE9-F1
#
_entry.id   AF-A0A6G8CAE9-F1
#
_cell.length_a   1.000
_cell.length_b   1.000
_cell.length_c   1.000
_cell.angle_alpha   90.00
_cell.angle_beta   90.00
_cell.angle_gamma   90.00
#
_symmetry.space_group_name_H-M   'P 1'
#
loop_
_entity.id
_entity.type
_entity.pdbx_description
1 polymer ?
#
loop_
_entity_poly.entity_id
_entity_poly.type
_entity_poly.pdbx_seq_one_letter_code
_entity_poly.pdbx_strand_id
1 'polypeptide(L)'
;MAGLAAVPFVRCAGPGIAPEQPTGRFLRQSVRVGEIISYELTFRHDPTLEVVFPDSTAEFKPFEYVGKTFQPTLTRRGRSFDRTVYQLRTFSLDSVQRLSLPVMILRGHDTLTVNTQVASIRLERTAPVPEVIPPTTPVLKQNTTLLPVDEAFNYPFWLAGLGLVALVGAGLWFGFGSYWRRRYQLYKLRKNHAYFLAQYARHIERFELSRSLTNMERAITLWKNYLTTLENNTINSLTTREIVAYYQNDVAVSRALRITDRLIYGNQFNEDDTETGTAFDLLRDFADRRYTLLSGAARS
;
A
#
# COMPACT_ATOMS: atom_id res chain seq x y z
N MET A 1 21.96 16.58 103.87
CA MET A 1 22.06 16.72 102.41
C MET A 1 22.75 15.49 101.85
N ALA A 2 21.95 14.53 101.37
CA ALA A 2 22.36 13.32 100.67
C ALA A 2 21.11 12.95 99.86
N GLY A 3 21.09 12.88 98.53
CA GLY A 3 22.04 12.25 97.63
C GLY A 3 21.20 11.22 96.87
N LEU A 4 20.66 11.61 95.71
CA LEU A 4 19.79 10.78 94.86
C LEU A 4 20.49 9.45 94.52
N ALA A 5 19.83 8.32 94.78
CA ALA A 5 20.17 7.03 94.20
C ALA A 5 19.03 6.60 93.28
N ALA A 6 19.31 6.66 91.97
CA ALA A 6 18.42 6.21 90.91
C ALA A 6 18.35 4.68 90.90
N VAL A 7 17.13 4.14 90.87
CA VAL A 7 16.84 2.72 90.69
C VAL A 7 16.96 2.38 89.20
N PRO A 8 17.75 1.39 88.79
CA PRO A 8 17.78 0.96 87.39
C PRO A 8 16.52 0.13 87.08
N PHE A 9 15.80 0.58 86.05
CA PHE A 9 14.68 -0.13 85.45
C PHE A 9 15.21 -1.37 84.70
N VAL A 10 14.93 -2.57 85.22
CA VAL A 10 15.18 -3.82 84.50
C VAL A 10 14.15 -3.92 83.37
N ARG A 11 14.62 -3.77 82.13
CA ARG A 11 13.81 -3.97 80.93
C ARG A 11 13.78 -5.47 80.64
N CYS A 12 12.69 -6.14 81.03
CA CYS A 12 12.42 -7.52 80.61
C CYS A 12 12.30 -7.57 79.08
N ALA A 13 13.27 -8.18 78.41
CA ALA A 13 13.15 -8.56 77.03
C ALA A 13 12.10 -9.69 76.93
N GLY A 14 11.01 -9.44 76.21
CA GLY A 14 10.01 -10.46 75.89
C GLY A 14 10.63 -11.58 75.04
N PRO A 15 10.09 -12.80 75.09
CA PRO A 15 10.63 -13.94 74.37
C PRO A 15 10.54 -13.68 72.86
N GLY A 16 11.68 -13.66 72.17
CA GLY A 16 11.75 -13.57 70.72
C GLY A 16 11.08 -14.80 70.10
N ILE A 17 9.95 -14.59 69.43
CA ILE A 17 9.27 -15.63 68.65
C ILE A 17 10.14 -15.89 67.41
N ALA A 18 10.62 -17.13 67.25
CA ALA A 18 11.38 -17.52 66.07
C ALA A 18 10.54 -17.27 64.80
N PRO A 19 11.14 -16.74 63.71
CA PRO A 19 10.43 -16.52 62.46
C PRO A 19 9.92 -17.87 61.92
N GLU A 20 8.64 -17.93 61.58
CA GLU A 20 8.02 -19.10 60.95
C GLU A 20 8.62 -19.29 59.55
N GLN A 21 8.82 -20.52 59.09
CA GLN A 21 9.45 -20.75 57.78
C GLN A 21 8.50 -20.41 56.62
N PRO A 22 9.00 -19.86 55.51
CA PRO A 22 8.19 -19.65 54.31
C PRO A 22 7.73 -20.99 53.74
N THR A 23 6.46 -21.05 53.39
CA THR A 23 5.81 -22.26 52.87
C THR A 23 5.51 -22.08 51.39
N GLY A 24 6.00 -23.02 50.58
CA GLY A 24 5.75 -23.09 49.15
C GLY A 24 5.06 -24.39 48.75
N ARG A 25 4.08 -24.33 47.85
CA ARG A 25 3.38 -25.53 47.36
C ARG A 25 2.84 -25.36 45.94
N PHE A 26 2.78 -26.45 45.20
CA PHE A 26 2.04 -26.49 43.94
C PHE A 26 0.54 -26.62 44.20
N LEU A 27 -0.29 -25.91 43.44
CA LEU A 27 -1.76 -26.00 43.55
C LEU A 27 -2.34 -27.24 42.86
N ARG A 28 -1.52 -27.98 42.11
CA ARG A 28 -1.86 -29.23 41.44
C ARG A 28 -0.84 -30.31 41.81
N GLN A 29 -1.24 -31.58 41.66
CA GLN A 29 -0.41 -32.74 41.98
C GLN A 29 0.42 -33.24 40.79
N SER A 30 0.03 -32.87 39.57
CA SER A 30 0.70 -33.27 38.34
C SER A 30 0.66 -32.15 37.28
N VAL A 31 1.59 -32.21 36.34
CA VAL A 31 1.74 -31.25 35.25
C VAL A 31 2.26 -31.94 33.99
N ARG A 32 1.83 -31.51 32.81
CA ARG A 32 2.40 -31.96 31.54
C ARG A 32 3.57 -31.08 31.12
N VAL A 33 4.44 -31.62 30.26
CA VAL A 33 5.56 -30.85 29.68
C VAL A 33 5.01 -29.61 28.97
N GLY A 34 5.53 -28.44 29.33
CA GLY A 34 5.13 -27.13 28.78
C GLY A 34 3.83 -26.54 29.32
N GLU A 35 3.09 -27.24 30.19
CA GLU A 35 1.86 -26.72 30.80
C GLU A 35 2.16 -25.68 31.89
N ILE A 36 1.31 -24.64 31.98
CA ILE A 36 1.39 -23.63 33.03
C ILE A 36 0.86 -24.20 34.34
N ILE A 37 1.67 -24.12 35.39
CA ILE A 37 1.31 -24.49 36.75
C ILE A 37 1.43 -23.32 37.73
N SER A 38 0.49 -23.27 38.68
CA SER A 38 0.50 -22.34 39.79
C SER A 38 1.27 -22.89 41.00
N TYR A 39 2.28 -22.15 41.43
CA TYR A 39 3.02 -22.35 42.68
C TYR A 39 2.69 -21.23 43.67
N GLU A 40 2.18 -21.59 44.83
CA GLU A 40 1.82 -20.66 45.88
C GLU A 40 2.95 -20.56 46.90
N LEU A 41 3.42 -19.33 47.13
CA LEU A 41 4.36 -18.97 48.18
C LEU A 41 3.65 -18.15 49.24
N THR A 42 3.85 -18.52 50.50
CA THR A 42 3.25 -17.84 51.66
C THR A 42 4.27 -17.64 52.77
N PHE A 43 4.15 -16.54 53.50
CA PHE A 43 5.01 -16.26 54.64
C PHE A 43 4.23 -15.55 55.75
N ARG A 44 4.43 -16.00 57.00
CA ARG A 44 3.84 -15.41 58.20
C ARG A 44 4.93 -14.82 59.07
N HIS A 45 4.93 -13.51 59.20
CA HIS A 45 6.00 -12.79 59.89
C HIS A 45 5.47 -11.75 60.87
N ASP A 46 6.38 -11.21 61.66
CA ASP A 46 6.12 -10.07 62.51
C ASP A 46 5.84 -8.83 61.62
N PRO A 47 4.82 -8.01 61.92
CA PRO A 47 4.49 -6.82 61.14
C PRO A 47 5.60 -5.77 61.03
N THR A 48 6.60 -5.81 61.92
CA THR A 48 7.77 -4.92 61.88
C THR A 48 8.84 -5.36 60.87
N LEU A 49 8.75 -6.59 60.37
CA LEU A 49 9.69 -7.12 59.37
C LEU A 49 9.21 -6.77 57.97
N GLU A 50 10.12 -6.24 57.16
CA GLU A 50 9.93 -6.05 55.73
C GLU A 50 10.37 -7.30 54.98
N VAL A 51 9.49 -7.83 54.13
CA VAL A 51 9.67 -9.10 53.44
C VAL A 51 9.56 -8.89 51.94
N VAL A 52 10.53 -9.44 51.21
CA VAL A 52 10.59 -9.39 49.75
C VAL A 52 10.49 -10.79 49.19
N PHE A 53 9.45 -10.99 48.37
CA PHE A 53 9.24 -12.23 47.63
C PHE A 53 10.02 -12.19 46.32
N PRO A 54 10.50 -13.34 45.82
CA PRO A 54 11.32 -13.40 44.61
C PRO A 54 10.56 -12.84 43.40
N ASP A 55 11.27 -12.14 42.55
CA ASP A 55 10.78 -11.62 41.28
C ASP A 55 11.24 -12.51 40.11
N SER A 56 11.15 -12.00 38.88
CA SER A 56 11.55 -12.73 37.67
C SER A 56 13.05 -13.05 37.60
N THR A 57 13.89 -12.46 38.45
CA THR A 57 15.35 -12.69 38.45
C THR A 57 15.77 -13.88 39.32
N ALA A 58 14.86 -14.43 40.12
CA ALA A 58 15.13 -15.58 40.97
C ALA A 58 15.32 -16.88 40.17
N GLU A 59 15.98 -17.87 40.78
CA GLU A 59 16.18 -19.18 40.16
C GLU A 59 14.96 -20.08 40.36
N PHE A 60 14.14 -20.21 39.32
CA PHE A 60 12.95 -21.09 39.32
C PHE A 60 13.23 -22.51 38.80
N LYS A 61 14.49 -22.88 38.55
CA LYS A 61 14.84 -24.17 37.93
C LYS A 61 14.28 -25.35 38.73
N PRO A 62 13.77 -26.40 38.06
CA PRO A 62 13.76 -26.67 36.62
C PRO A 62 12.57 -26.04 35.86
N PHE A 63 11.94 -25.02 36.43
CA PHE A 63 10.84 -24.28 35.82
C PHE A 63 11.31 -22.97 35.20
N GLU A 64 10.54 -22.50 34.22
CA GLU A 64 10.59 -21.17 33.66
C GLU A 64 9.49 -20.31 34.26
N TYR A 65 9.85 -19.08 34.62
CA TYR A 65 8.90 -18.07 35.11
C TYR A 65 8.03 -17.54 33.97
N VAL A 66 6.71 -17.57 34.16
CA VAL A 66 5.73 -16.98 33.22
C VAL A 66 5.15 -15.68 33.78
N GLY A 67 4.82 -15.67 35.07
CA GLY A 67 4.20 -14.51 35.72
C GLY A 67 3.97 -14.72 37.21
N LYS A 68 3.46 -13.69 37.89
CA LYS A 68 3.03 -13.79 39.30
C LYS A 68 1.83 -12.89 39.59
N THR A 69 1.04 -13.29 40.57
CA THR A 69 -0.02 -12.48 41.17
C THR A 69 0.25 -12.34 42.66
N PHE A 70 0.44 -11.11 43.11
CA PHE A 70 0.64 -10.78 44.52
C PHE A 70 -0.69 -10.49 45.21
N GLN A 71 -0.86 -10.95 46.44
CA GLN A 71 -1.98 -10.59 47.30
C GLN A 71 -1.52 -9.59 48.36
N PRO A 72 -2.25 -8.49 48.59
CA PRO A 72 -1.90 -7.51 49.61
C PRO A 72 -1.71 -8.15 50.99
N THR A 73 -0.74 -7.64 51.75
CA THR A 73 -0.43 -8.08 53.11
C THR A 73 -1.66 -8.00 54.01
N LEU A 74 -1.97 -9.10 54.69
CA LEU A 74 -3.06 -9.17 55.65
C LEU A 74 -2.50 -9.29 57.06
N THR A 75 -2.68 -8.23 57.87
CA THR A 75 -2.25 -8.23 59.27
C THR A 75 -3.43 -8.51 60.20
N ARG A 76 -3.34 -9.58 61.01
CA ARG A 76 -4.35 -9.92 62.04
C ARG A 76 -3.67 -10.35 63.33
N ARG A 77 -4.15 -9.82 64.46
CA ARG A 77 -3.67 -10.17 65.82
C ARG A 77 -2.13 -10.12 65.96
N GLY A 78 -1.49 -9.09 65.39
CA GLY A 78 -0.03 -8.91 65.46
C GLY A 78 0.78 -9.85 64.56
N ARG A 79 0.17 -10.48 63.55
CA ARG A 79 0.86 -11.30 62.54
C ARG A 79 0.52 -10.80 61.14
N SER A 80 1.54 -10.58 60.31
CA SER A 80 1.37 -10.28 58.88
C SER A 80 1.44 -11.55 58.06
N PHE A 81 0.61 -11.62 57.02
CA PHE A 81 0.54 -12.73 56.08
C PHE A 81 0.65 -12.21 54.65
N ASP A 82 1.68 -12.68 53.97
CA ASP A 82 1.95 -12.38 52.56
C ASP A 82 1.78 -13.63 51.71
N ARG A 83 1.23 -13.44 50.51
CA ARG A 83 0.96 -14.52 49.55
C ARG A 83 1.23 -14.06 48.13
N THR A 84 1.97 -14.88 47.39
CA THR A 84 2.19 -14.73 45.95
C THR A 84 1.93 -16.05 45.25
N VAL A 85 1.21 -15.99 44.12
CA VAL A 85 1.01 -17.15 43.25
C VAL A 85 1.85 -16.93 41.99
N TYR A 86 2.83 -17.80 41.78
CA TYR A 86 3.68 -17.83 40.61
C TYR A 86 3.08 -18.75 39.55
N GLN A 87 3.09 -18.29 38.30
CA GLN A 87 2.80 -19.08 37.12
C GLN A 87 4.13 -19.53 36.53
N LEU A 88 4.33 -20.84 36.48
CA LEU A 88 5.57 -21.49 36.07
C LEU A 88 5.27 -22.52 34.99
N ARG A 89 6.26 -22.91 34.20
CA ARG A 89 6.18 -24.05 33.27
C ARG A 89 7.48 -24.83 33.27
N THR A 90 7.49 -26.10 32.90
CA THR A 90 8.74 -26.90 32.84
C THR A 90 8.82 -27.71 31.56
N PHE A 91 10.03 -27.82 31.03
CA PHE A 91 10.38 -28.69 29.92
C PHE A 91 11.30 -29.85 30.34
N SER A 92 11.61 -29.97 31.64
CA SER A 92 12.34 -31.12 32.16
C SER A 92 11.51 -32.39 32.03
N LEU A 93 12.17 -33.49 31.68
CA LEU A 93 11.56 -34.82 31.51
C LEU A 93 11.68 -35.68 32.78
N ASP A 94 12.23 -35.14 33.86
CA ASP A 94 12.31 -35.85 35.15
C ASP A 94 10.89 -36.17 35.66
N SER A 95 10.73 -37.38 36.21
CA SER A 95 9.42 -37.85 36.69
C SER A 95 8.88 -37.02 37.86
N VAL A 96 9.77 -36.41 38.66
CA VAL A 96 9.42 -35.55 39.79
C VAL A 96 10.24 -34.27 39.70
N GLN A 97 9.53 -33.16 39.56
CA GLN A 97 10.09 -31.81 39.53
C GLN A 97 10.07 -31.25 40.96
N ARG A 98 11.12 -30.53 41.35
CA ARG A 98 11.27 -29.96 42.70
C ARG A 98 11.53 -28.47 42.61
N LEU A 99 10.98 -27.69 43.55
CA LEU A 99 11.18 -26.25 43.61
C LEU A 99 11.29 -25.79 45.06
N SER A 100 12.23 -24.90 45.31
CA SER A 100 12.38 -24.15 46.56
C SER A 100 12.71 -22.71 46.19
N LEU A 101 11.98 -21.75 46.75
CA LEU A 101 12.18 -20.34 46.45
C LEU A 101 12.73 -19.59 47.67
N PRO A 102 13.67 -18.64 47.47
CA PRO A 102 14.18 -17.80 48.54
C PRO A 102 13.20 -16.68 48.88
N VAL A 103 12.97 -16.41 50.15
CA VAL A 103 12.29 -15.21 50.65
C VAL A 103 13.33 -14.36 51.39
N MET A 104 13.40 -13.07 51.07
CA MET A 104 14.33 -12.14 51.71
C MET A 104 13.63 -11.37 52.83
N ILE A 105 14.26 -11.26 53.98
CA ILE A 105 13.79 -10.50 55.14
C ILE A 105 14.78 -9.36 55.35
N LEU A 106 14.30 -8.13 55.23
CA LEU A 106 15.11 -6.93 55.41
C LEU A 106 15.07 -6.49 56.87
N ARG A 107 16.24 -6.24 57.45
CA ARG A 107 16.42 -5.74 58.81
C ARG A 107 17.36 -4.53 58.79
N GLY A 108 16.82 -3.35 58.52
CA GLY A 108 17.63 -2.14 58.39
C GLY A 108 18.63 -2.26 57.25
N HIS A 109 19.92 -2.41 57.56
CA HIS A 109 21.00 -2.58 56.58
C HIS A 109 21.40 -4.05 56.33
N ASP A 110 20.74 -5.01 56.98
CA ASP A 110 21.02 -6.44 56.84
C ASP A 110 19.90 -7.16 56.08
N THR A 111 20.25 -8.19 55.30
CA THR A 111 19.33 -8.99 54.50
C THR A 111 19.51 -10.47 54.82
N LEU A 112 18.46 -11.09 55.34
CA LEU A 112 18.43 -12.53 55.61
C LEU A 112 17.64 -13.25 54.51
N THR A 113 18.26 -14.20 53.83
CA THR A 113 17.58 -15.05 52.85
C THR A 113 17.16 -16.37 53.48
N VAL A 114 15.87 -16.70 53.41
CA VAL A 114 15.29 -17.94 53.94
C VAL A 114 14.59 -18.68 52.81
N ASN A 115 15.05 -19.90 52.54
CA ASN A 115 14.44 -20.76 51.51
C ASN A 115 13.17 -21.43 52.03
N THR A 116 12.22 -21.65 51.12
CA THR A 116 11.05 -22.47 51.41
C THR A 116 11.41 -23.93 51.59
N GLN A 117 10.49 -24.69 52.16
CA GLN A 117 10.53 -26.14 52.02
C GLN A 117 10.44 -26.54 50.54
N VAL A 118 11.11 -27.65 50.19
CA VAL A 118 11.13 -28.14 48.81
C VAL A 118 9.75 -28.70 48.46
N ALA A 119 9.04 -28.02 47.56
CA ALA A 119 7.82 -28.54 46.97
C ALA A 119 8.16 -29.50 45.83
N SER A 120 7.33 -30.51 45.62
CA SER A 120 7.50 -31.45 44.51
C SER A 120 6.20 -31.61 43.73
N ILE A 121 6.34 -31.89 42.43
CA ILE A 121 5.23 -32.23 41.55
C ILE A 121 5.63 -33.32 40.57
N ARG A 122 4.66 -34.18 40.22
CA ARG A 122 4.88 -35.28 39.29
C ARG A 122 4.64 -34.85 37.84
N LEU A 123 5.55 -35.20 36.95
CA LEU A 123 5.36 -35.00 35.51
C LEU A 123 4.43 -36.09 34.96
N GLU A 124 3.32 -35.68 34.35
CA GLU A 124 2.44 -36.57 33.60
C GLU A 124 3.03 -36.75 32.19
N ARG A 125 3.43 -37.98 31.87
CA ARG A 125 3.97 -38.31 30.55
C ARG A 125 2.83 -38.51 29.57
N THR A 126 2.78 -37.68 28.53
CA THR A 126 1.80 -37.83 27.43
C THR A 126 2.21 -38.93 26.44
N ALA A 127 3.49 -39.29 26.39
CA ALA A 127 3.96 -40.37 25.55
C ALA A 127 3.50 -41.72 26.11
N PRO A 128 2.97 -42.64 25.27
CA PRO A 128 2.56 -43.96 25.72
C PRO A 128 3.76 -44.69 26.33
N VAL A 129 3.57 -45.26 27.52
CA VAL A 129 4.55 -46.18 28.09
C VAL A 129 4.48 -47.47 27.28
N PRO A 130 5.59 -47.93 26.67
CA PRO A 130 5.58 -49.19 25.94
C PRO A 130 5.20 -50.33 26.90
N GLU A 131 4.21 -51.15 26.55
CA GLU A 131 3.81 -52.34 27.33
C GLU A 131 4.95 -53.36 27.45
N VAL A 132 5.86 -53.34 26.49
CA VAL A 132 7.08 -54.16 26.48
C VAL A 132 8.26 -53.22 26.40
N ILE A 133 9.08 -53.18 27.45
CA ILE A 133 10.40 -52.54 27.39
C ILE A 133 11.28 -53.52 26.60
N PRO A 134 11.67 -53.22 25.35
CA PRO A 134 12.59 -54.10 24.64
C PRO A 134 13.91 -54.20 25.44
N PRO A 135 14.57 -55.37 25.46
CA PRO A 135 15.81 -55.58 26.22
C PRO A 135 16.97 -54.69 25.75
N THR A 136 16.79 -53.95 24.66
CA THR A 136 17.79 -53.11 24.03
C THR A 136 17.15 -51.78 23.66
N THR A 137 17.88 -50.68 23.88
CA THR A 137 17.46 -49.34 23.44
C THR A 137 17.24 -49.36 21.91
N PRO A 138 16.12 -48.82 21.41
CA PRO A 138 15.87 -48.76 19.99
C PRO A 138 16.96 -47.92 19.32
N VAL A 139 17.59 -48.48 18.28
CA VAL A 139 18.59 -47.77 17.48
C VAL A 139 17.90 -46.60 16.78
N LEU A 140 18.43 -45.39 16.97
CA LEU A 140 17.92 -44.17 16.33
C LEU A 140 17.98 -44.33 14.81
N LYS A 141 16.82 -44.48 14.16
CA LYS A 141 16.73 -44.49 12.70
C LYS A 141 16.62 -43.05 12.21
N GLN A 142 17.64 -42.57 11.52
CA GLN A 142 17.58 -41.28 10.84
C GLN A 142 16.71 -41.43 9.60
N ASN A 143 15.61 -40.68 9.55
CA ASN A 143 14.81 -40.57 8.35
C ASN A 143 15.35 -39.40 7.51
N THR A 144 16.06 -39.71 6.43
CA THR A 144 16.65 -38.73 5.51
C THR A 144 15.86 -38.57 4.21
N THR A 145 14.67 -39.17 4.12
CA THR A 145 13.83 -38.99 2.92
C THR A 145 13.35 -37.55 2.83
N LEU A 146 13.79 -36.86 1.78
CA LEU A 146 13.32 -35.52 1.46
C LEU A 146 11.82 -35.58 1.14
N LEU A 147 11.02 -34.80 1.85
CA LEU A 147 9.63 -34.58 1.46
C LEU A 147 9.61 -33.68 0.22
N PRO A 148 8.73 -33.96 -0.77
CA PRO A 148 8.49 -33.02 -1.85
C PRO A 148 7.95 -31.72 -1.24
N VAL A 149 8.62 -30.60 -1.53
CA VAL A 149 8.18 -29.25 -1.16
C VAL A 149 7.61 -28.62 -2.42
N ASP A 150 6.45 -28.01 -2.30
CA ASP A 150 5.85 -27.26 -3.40
C ASP A 150 6.81 -26.16 -3.87
N GLU A 151 7.07 -26.12 -5.19
CA GLU A 151 7.99 -25.13 -5.75
C GLU A 151 7.42 -23.72 -5.57
N ALA A 152 8.21 -22.85 -4.95
CA ALA A 152 7.84 -21.45 -4.82
C ALA A 152 7.81 -20.77 -6.19
N PHE A 153 6.77 -19.97 -6.43
CA PHE A 153 6.63 -19.24 -7.69
C PHE A 153 7.82 -18.29 -7.92
N ASN A 154 8.47 -18.43 -9.09
CA ASN A 154 9.70 -17.71 -9.40
C ASN A 154 9.45 -16.30 -9.95
N TYR A 155 8.96 -15.40 -9.09
CA TYR A 155 8.65 -13.99 -9.43
C TYR A 155 9.79 -13.24 -10.15
N PRO A 156 11.09 -13.42 -9.81
CA PRO A 156 12.17 -12.72 -10.50
C PRO A 156 12.20 -12.94 -12.02
N PHE A 157 12.00 -14.17 -12.50
CA PHE A 157 12.01 -14.45 -13.94
C PHE A 157 10.79 -13.88 -14.65
N TRP A 158 9.62 -13.91 -14.01
CA TRP A 158 8.41 -13.29 -14.54
C TRP A 158 8.53 -11.78 -14.64
N LEU A 159 9.11 -11.13 -13.63
CA LEU A 159 9.40 -9.69 -13.66
C LEU A 159 10.40 -9.34 -14.76
N ALA A 160 11.45 -10.14 -14.93
CA ALA A 160 12.41 -9.96 -16.02
C ALA A 160 11.74 -10.10 -17.40
N GLY A 161 10.87 -11.10 -17.58
CA GLY A 161 10.10 -11.30 -18.81
C GLY A 161 9.16 -10.14 -19.11
N LEU A 162 8.42 -9.66 -18.11
CA LEU A 162 7.53 -8.52 -18.26
C LEU A 162 8.29 -7.23 -18.60
N GLY A 163 9.44 -7.02 -17.96
CA GLY A 163 10.35 -5.91 -18.27
C GLY A 163 10.82 -5.94 -19.72
N LEU A 164 11.22 -7.11 -20.23
CA LEU A 164 11.65 -7.28 -21.62
C LEU A 164 10.52 -6.95 -22.61
N VAL A 165 9.30 -7.45 -22.35
CA VAL A 165 8.13 -7.16 -23.20
C VAL A 165 7.82 -5.66 -23.20
N ALA A 166 7.85 -5.01 -22.04
CA ALA A 166 7.63 -3.57 -21.94
C ALA A 166 8.69 -2.77 -22.73
N LEU A 167 9.96 -3.19 -22.68
CA LEU A 167 11.07 -2.54 -23.39
C LEU A 167 10.91 -2.68 -24.92
N VAL A 168 10.57 -3.88 -25.40
CA VAL A 168 10.25 -4.12 -26.81
C VAL A 168 9.05 -3.29 -27.25
N GLY A 169 7.98 -3.28 -26.45
CA GLY A 169 6.78 -2.48 -26.73
C GLY A 169 7.09 -0.98 -26.81
N ALA A 170 7.90 -0.46 -25.89
CA ALA A 170 8.36 0.93 -25.93
C ALA A 170 9.21 1.21 -27.18
N GLY A 171 10.14 0.32 -27.52
CA GLY A 171 10.96 0.44 -28.74
C GLY A 171 10.11 0.51 -30.01
N LEU A 172 9.11 -0.36 -30.14
CA LEU A 172 8.15 -0.34 -31.24
C LEU A 172 7.31 0.95 -31.25
N TRP A 173 6.83 1.39 -30.09
CA TRP A 173 6.04 2.63 -29.97
C TRP A 173 6.85 3.86 -30.41
N PHE A 174 8.08 3.99 -29.92
CA PHE A 174 8.95 5.11 -30.29
C PHE A 174 9.38 5.04 -31.77
N GLY A 175 9.71 3.85 -32.27
CA GLY A 175 10.14 3.66 -33.66
C GLY A 175 9.03 3.91 -34.68
N PHE A 176 7.81 3.43 -34.42
CA PHE A 176 6.70 3.50 -35.38
C PHE A 176 5.68 4.61 -35.10
N GLY A 177 5.70 5.24 -33.93
CA GLY A 177 4.70 6.25 -33.55
C GLY A 177 4.70 7.48 -34.47
N SER A 178 5.84 7.92 -34.97
CA SER A 178 5.92 9.02 -35.95
C SER A 178 5.39 8.60 -37.33
N TYR A 179 5.67 7.36 -37.75
CA TYR A 179 5.23 6.78 -39.02
C TYR A 179 3.70 6.71 -39.11
N TRP A 180 3.06 6.12 -38.11
CA TRP A 180 1.58 5.97 -38.08
C TRP A 180 0.88 7.33 -38.02
N ARG A 181 1.39 8.27 -37.23
CA ARG A 181 0.84 9.62 -37.14
C ARG A 181 0.89 10.34 -38.49
N ARG A 182 2.03 10.32 -39.20
CA ARG A 182 2.16 10.94 -40.53
C ARG A 182 1.19 10.33 -41.53
N ARG A 183 1.08 9.01 -41.56
CA ARG A 183 0.18 8.31 -42.49
C ARG A 183 -1.29 8.59 -42.21
N TYR A 184 -1.66 8.67 -40.93
CA TYR A 184 -3.01 9.06 -40.54
C TYR A 184 -3.34 10.51 -40.92
N GLN A 185 -2.39 11.45 -40.74
CA GLN A 185 -2.59 12.84 -41.17
C GLN A 185 -2.79 12.93 -42.69
N LEU A 186 -1.93 12.28 -43.49
CA LEU A 186 -2.08 12.26 -44.95
C LEU A 186 -3.42 11.64 -45.39
N TYR A 187 -3.86 10.57 -44.72
CA TYR A 187 -5.17 9.97 -44.95
C TYR A 187 -6.30 10.95 -44.64
N LYS A 188 -6.25 11.63 -43.48
CA LYS A 188 -7.23 12.64 -43.08
C LYS A 188 -7.30 13.80 -44.07
N LEU A 189 -6.15 14.33 -44.49
CA LEU A 189 -6.06 15.41 -45.49
C LEU A 189 -6.72 15.00 -46.80
N ARG A 190 -6.40 13.81 -47.33
CA ARG A 190 -6.99 13.28 -48.56
C ARG A 190 -8.50 13.11 -48.45
N LYS A 191 -8.98 12.55 -47.35
CA LYS A 191 -10.41 12.33 -47.10
C LYS A 191 -11.17 13.65 -47.00
N ASN A 192 -10.63 14.62 -46.26
CA ASN A 192 -11.23 15.95 -46.11
C ASN A 192 -11.30 16.71 -47.44
N HIS A 193 -10.24 16.63 -48.25
CA HIS A 193 -10.21 17.26 -49.57
C HIS A 193 -11.23 16.63 -50.53
N ALA A 194 -11.29 15.29 -50.60
CA ALA A 194 -12.29 14.60 -51.42
C ALA A 194 -13.73 14.94 -50.99
N TYR A 195 -13.97 15.01 -49.68
CA TYR A 195 -15.26 15.44 -49.13
C TYR A 195 -15.61 16.88 -49.51
N PHE A 196 -14.65 17.80 -49.39
CA PHE A 196 -14.80 19.20 -49.80
C PHE A 196 -15.20 19.30 -51.27
N LEU A 197 -14.45 18.66 -52.19
CA LEU A 197 -14.75 18.71 -53.62
C LEU A 197 -16.17 18.21 -53.93
N ALA A 198 -16.58 17.10 -53.32
CA ALA A 198 -17.91 16.52 -53.53
C ALA A 198 -19.04 17.39 -52.97
N GLN A 199 -18.82 18.11 -51.87
CA GLN A 199 -19.82 19.04 -51.32
C GLN A 199 -19.85 20.36 -52.08
N TYR A 200 -18.69 20.89 -52.46
CA TYR A 200 -18.56 22.14 -53.19
C TYR A 200 -19.20 22.04 -54.58
N ALA A 201 -18.93 20.96 -55.32
CA ALA A 201 -19.57 20.69 -56.61
C ALA A 201 -21.10 20.63 -56.51
N ARG A 202 -21.66 20.02 -55.46
CA ARG A 202 -23.10 20.00 -55.22
C ARG A 202 -23.71 21.38 -54.96
N HIS A 203 -22.98 22.27 -54.28
CA HIS A 203 -23.45 23.64 -54.05
C HIS A 203 -23.38 24.48 -55.33
N ILE A 204 -22.38 24.27 -56.18
CA ILE A 204 -22.29 24.90 -57.51
C ILE A 204 -23.45 24.42 -58.40
N GLU A 205 -23.67 23.10 -58.51
CA GLU A 205 -24.75 22.55 -59.34
C GLU A 205 -26.13 23.07 -58.93
N ARG A 206 -26.41 23.12 -57.62
CA ARG A 206 -27.65 23.71 -57.10
C ARG A 206 -27.75 25.20 -57.35
N PHE A 207 -26.63 25.93 -57.34
CA PHE A 207 -26.60 27.34 -57.68
C PHE A 207 -26.89 27.55 -59.18
N GLU A 208 -26.30 26.77 -60.07
CA GLU A 208 -26.57 26.84 -61.52
C GLU A 208 -28.06 26.62 -61.83
N LEU A 209 -28.70 25.66 -61.15
CA LEU A 209 -30.12 25.34 -61.33
C LEU A 209 -31.08 26.39 -60.73
N SER A 210 -30.76 26.93 -59.55
CA SER A 210 -31.72 27.72 -58.77
C SER A 210 -31.36 29.21 -58.64
N ARG A 211 -30.16 29.62 -59.06
CA ARG A 211 -29.57 30.97 -58.92
C ARG A 211 -29.78 31.59 -57.52
N SER A 212 -29.76 30.74 -56.48
CA SER A 212 -30.07 31.16 -55.12
C SER A 212 -28.83 31.69 -54.41
N LEU A 213 -28.90 32.92 -53.91
CA LEU A 213 -27.82 33.56 -53.14
C LEU A 213 -27.41 32.73 -51.91
N THR A 214 -28.37 32.05 -51.27
CA THR A 214 -28.10 31.18 -50.13
C THR A 214 -27.19 30.01 -50.48
N ASN A 215 -27.24 29.49 -51.72
CA ASN A 215 -26.34 28.42 -52.15
C ASN A 215 -24.91 28.94 -52.39
N MET A 216 -24.78 30.17 -52.88
CA MET A 216 -23.51 30.87 -53.03
C MET A 216 -22.85 31.14 -51.67
N GLU A 217 -23.59 31.69 -50.71
CA GLU A 217 -23.10 31.92 -49.33
C GLU A 217 -22.61 30.62 -48.69
N ARG A 218 -23.39 29.54 -48.81
CA ARG A 218 -23.00 28.21 -48.32
C ARG A 218 -21.73 27.68 -48.98
N ALA A 219 -21.55 27.89 -50.28
CA ALA A 219 -20.33 27.49 -50.99
C ALA A 219 -19.09 28.23 -50.44
N ILE A 220 -19.20 29.53 -50.19
CA ILE A 220 -18.11 30.35 -49.62
C ILE A 220 -17.81 29.92 -48.18
N THR A 221 -18.84 29.75 -47.35
CA THR A 221 -18.65 29.30 -45.97
C THR A 221 -17.99 27.93 -45.94
N LEU A 222 -18.40 27.01 -46.82
CA LEU A 222 -17.80 25.69 -46.95
C LEU A 222 -16.33 25.77 -47.39
N TRP A 223 -16.00 26.66 -48.34
CA TRP A 223 -14.63 26.94 -48.76
C TRP A 223 -13.77 27.50 -47.62
N LYS A 224 -14.26 28.50 -46.88
CA LYS A 224 -13.54 29.07 -45.73
C LYS A 224 -13.30 28.03 -44.63
N ASN A 225 -14.32 27.24 -44.28
CA ASN A 225 -14.19 26.20 -43.27
C ASN A 225 -13.22 25.08 -43.68
N TYR A 226 -13.20 24.74 -44.97
CA TYR A 226 -12.23 23.80 -45.51
C TYR A 226 -10.80 24.32 -45.36
N LEU A 227 -10.53 25.57 -45.74
CA LEU A 227 -9.20 26.18 -45.60
C LEU A 227 -8.78 26.31 -44.14
N THR A 228 -9.69 26.69 -43.24
CA THR A 228 -9.48 26.65 -41.78
C THR A 228 -8.99 25.30 -41.31
N THR A 229 -9.63 24.22 -41.77
CA THR A 229 -9.26 22.85 -41.38
C THR A 229 -7.95 22.39 -42.04
N LEU A 230 -7.71 22.81 -43.27
CA LEU A 230 -6.53 22.42 -44.06
C LEU A 230 -5.25 23.08 -43.54
N GLU A 231 -5.33 24.36 -43.17
CA GLU A 231 -4.19 25.19 -42.74
C GLU A 231 -4.10 25.35 -41.23
N ASN A 232 -5.08 24.82 -40.48
CA ASN A 232 -5.18 24.97 -39.03
C ASN A 232 -5.17 26.45 -38.58
N ASN A 233 -5.95 27.29 -39.27
CA ASN A 233 -6.07 28.74 -39.05
C ASN A 233 -7.54 29.19 -38.99
N THR A 234 -7.81 30.46 -38.71
CA THR A 234 -9.17 31.00 -38.50
C THR A 234 -9.71 31.75 -39.73
N ILE A 235 -9.53 31.22 -40.95
CA ILE A 235 -10.02 31.86 -42.19
C ILE A 235 -11.54 32.07 -42.19
N ASN A 236 -12.30 31.18 -41.57
CA ASN A 236 -13.75 31.30 -41.45
C ASN A 236 -14.23 32.59 -40.76
N SER A 237 -13.44 33.20 -39.87
CA SER A 237 -13.77 34.46 -39.22
C SER A 237 -13.29 35.69 -39.96
N LEU A 238 -12.49 35.54 -41.03
CA LEU A 238 -11.91 36.66 -41.75
C LEU A 238 -12.87 37.25 -42.79
N THR A 239 -12.83 38.57 -42.90
CA THR A 239 -13.47 39.35 -43.97
C THR A 239 -12.75 39.15 -45.30
N THR A 240 -13.41 39.48 -46.41
CA THR A 240 -12.81 39.37 -47.76
C THR A 240 -11.47 40.09 -47.88
N ARG A 241 -11.36 41.30 -47.29
CA ARG A 241 -10.11 42.09 -47.32
C ARG A 241 -8.98 41.41 -46.54
N GLU A 242 -9.30 40.86 -45.38
CA GLU A 242 -8.33 40.16 -44.53
C GLU A 242 -7.87 38.84 -45.16
N ILE A 243 -8.76 38.09 -45.82
CA ILE A 243 -8.40 36.86 -46.55
C ILE A 243 -7.44 37.17 -47.70
N VAL A 244 -7.71 38.22 -48.48
CA VAL A 244 -6.84 38.64 -49.58
C VAL A 244 -5.47 39.08 -49.07
N ALA A 245 -5.43 39.84 -47.97
CA ALA A 245 -4.17 40.23 -47.33
C ALA A 245 -3.40 39.02 -46.77
N TYR A 246 -4.10 38.08 -46.13
CA TYR A 246 -3.53 36.84 -45.59
C TYR A 246 -2.84 36.00 -46.68
N TYR A 247 -3.46 35.92 -47.86
CA TYR A 247 -2.91 35.22 -49.02
C TYR A 247 -2.05 36.10 -49.93
N GLN A 248 -1.40 37.14 -49.38
CA GLN A 248 -0.43 37.99 -50.09
C GLN A 248 -0.98 38.59 -51.40
N ASN A 249 -2.26 38.93 -51.42
CA ASN A 249 -2.97 39.49 -52.57
C ASN A 249 -3.00 38.55 -53.79
N ASP A 250 -3.19 37.24 -53.57
CA ASP A 250 -3.42 36.29 -54.67
C ASP A 250 -4.53 36.77 -55.62
N VAL A 251 -4.21 36.83 -56.91
CA VAL A 251 -5.07 37.40 -57.96
C VAL A 251 -6.34 36.56 -58.15
N ALA A 252 -6.27 35.24 -57.98
CA ALA A 252 -7.42 34.36 -58.13
C ALA A 252 -8.39 34.54 -56.96
N VAL A 253 -7.88 34.56 -55.73
CA VAL A 253 -8.70 34.74 -54.52
C VAL A 253 -9.34 36.12 -54.49
N SER A 254 -8.56 37.18 -54.76
CA SER A 254 -9.06 38.55 -54.76
C SER A 254 -10.15 38.79 -55.82
N ARG A 255 -9.95 38.27 -57.03
CA ARG A 255 -10.93 38.36 -58.12
C ARG A 255 -12.20 37.58 -57.76
N ALA A 256 -12.06 36.33 -57.35
CA ALA A 256 -13.21 35.47 -57.06
C ALA A 256 -14.05 35.99 -55.89
N LEU A 257 -13.41 36.42 -54.80
CA LEU A 257 -14.13 36.96 -53.64
C LEU A 257 -14.79 38.31 -53.97
N ARG A 258 -14.15 39.18 -54.77
CA ARG A 258 -14.77 40.46 -55.17
C ARG A 258 -15.98 40.26 -56.08
N ILE A 259 -15.93 39.31 -57.03
CA ILE A 259 -17.08 38.94 -57.86
C ILE A 259 -18.22 38.45 -56.97
N THR A 260 -17.88 37.57 -56.02
CA THR A 260 -18.83 36.98 -55.09
C THR A 260 -19.48 38.00 -54.15
N ASP A 261 -18.68 38.90 -53.57
CA ASP A 261 -19.14 39.98 -52.68
C ASP A 261 -20.07 40.94 -53.43
N ARG A 262 -19.71 41.30 -54.68
CA ARG A 262 -20.56 42.11 -55.55
C ARG A 262 -21.91 41.43 -55.84
N LEU A 263 -21.95 40.11 -56.00
CA LEU A 263 -23.18 39.38 -56.27
C LEU A 263 -24.08 39.26 -55.03
N ILE A 264 -23.47 39.01 -53.86
CA ILE A 264 -24.19 38.95 -52.57
C ILE A 264 -24.84 40.30 -52.23
N TYR A 265 -24.12 41.41 -52.41
CA TYR A 265 -24.61 42.73 -52.03
C TYR A 265 -25.29 43.50 -53.17
N GLY A 266 -25.02 43.14 -54.43
CA GLY A 266 -25.52 43.83 -55.61
C GLY A 266 -26.85 43.30 -56.14
N ASN A 267 -27.25 42.06 -55.80
CA ASN A 267 -28.50 41.42 -56.26
C ASN A 267 -28.76 41.56 -57.78
N GLN A 268 -27.71 41.55 -58.59
CA GLN A 268 -27.77 41.64 -60.04
C GLN A 268 -27.30 40.31 -60.62
N PHE A 269 -28.26 39.49 -61.07
CA PHE A 269 -28.00 38.31 -61.89
C PHE A 269 -28.34 38.67 -63.33
N ASN A 270 -27.36 38.66 -64.24
CA ASN A 270 -27.62 38.76 -65.68
C ASN A 270 -27.74 37.34 -66.27
N GLU A 271 -28.52 37.18 -67.35
CA GLU A 271 -28.78 35.87 -67.98
C GLU A 271 -27.51 35.17 -68.50
N ASP A 272 -26.39 35.89 -68.71
CA ASP A 272 -25.11 35.38 -69.21
C ASP A 272 -23.97 35.46 -68.15
N ASP A 273 -24.24 35.14 -66.88
CA ASP A 273 -23.28 35.27 -65.77
C ASP A 273 -22.19 34.17 -65.73
N THR A 274 -21.38 34.11 -66.80
CA THR A 274 -20.13 33.34 -66.89
C THR A 274 -19.09 33.74 -65.83
N GLU A 275 -19.18 34.97 -65.31
CA GLU A 275 -18.30 35.49 -64.26
C GLU A 275 -18.46 34.75 -62.93
N THR A 276 -19.66 34.25 -62.62
CA THR A 276 -19.94 33.55 -61.36
C THR A 276 -19.36 32.14 -61.34
N GLY A 277 -19.53 31.39 -62.44
CA GLY A 277 -18.89 30.09 -62.62
C GLY A 277 -17.37 30.20 -62.53
N THR A 278 -16.81 31.23 -63.18
CA THR A 278 -15.38 31.55 -63.11
C THR A 278 -14.92 31.82 -61.67
N ALA A 279 -15.70 32.52 -60.85
CA ALA A 279 -15.34 32.77 -59.45
C ALA A 279 -15.29 31.47 -58.62
N PHE A 280 -16.26 30.56 -58.80
CA PHE A 280 -16.25 29.27 -58.11
C PHE A 280 -15.08 28.38 -58.53
N ASP A 281 -14.77 28.35 -59.83
CA ASP A 281 -13.61 27.61 -60.35
C ASP A 281 -12.30 28.18 -59.77
N LEU A 282 -12.12 29.51 -59.74
CA LEU A 282 -10.95 30.14 -59.14
C LEU A 282 -10.77 29.80 -57.64
N LEU A 283 -11.85 29.74 -56.87
CA LEU A 283 -11.80 29.35 -55.44
C LEU A 283 -11.49 27.86 -55.27
N ARG A 284 -12.06 26.99 -56.11
CA ARG A 284 -11.78 25.56 -56.11
C ARG A 284 -10.32 25.29 -56.46
N ASP A 285 -9.83 25.89 -57.53
CA ASP A 285 -8.47 25.71 -58.02
C ASP A 285 -7.44 26.27 -57.03
N PHE A 286 -7.78 27.37 -56.35
CA PHE A 286 -6.99 27.84 -55.21
C PHE A 286 -6.93 26.80 -54.08
N ALA A 287 -8.07 26.24 -53.67
CA ALA A 287 -8.13 25.22 -52.62
C ALA A 287 -7.34 23.95 -52.98
N ASP A 288 -7.36 23.54 -54.25
CA ASP A 288 -6.58 22.39 -54.74
C ASP A 288 -5.07 22.68 -54.75
N ARG A 289 -4.65 23.87 -55.19
CA ARG A 289 -3.24 24.31 -55.09
C ARG A 289 -2.76 24.33 -53.64
N ARG A 290 -3.58 24.78 -52.69
CA ARG A 290 -3.22 24.75 -51.26
C ARG A 290 -3.11 23.32 -50.72
N TYR A 291 -4.03 22.43 -51.11
CA TYR A 291 -3.98 21.02 -50.73
C TYR A 291 -2.73 20.31 -51.27
N THR A 292 -2.37 20.52 -52.53
CA THR A 292 -1.17 19.92 -53.14
C THR A 292 0.12 20.42 -52.47
N LEU A 293 0.22 21.71 -52.16
CA LEU A 293 1.35 22.26 -51.41
C LEU A 293 1.49 21.63 -50.01
N LEU A 294 0.41 21.56 -49.23
CA LEU A 294 0.45 21.07 -47.85
C LEU A 294 0.57 19.55 -47.78
N SER A 295 -0.06 18.82 -48.70
CA SER A 295 0.10 17.37 -48.79
C SER A 295 1.48 16.98 -49.33
N GLY A 296 2.12 17.81 -50.16
CA GLY A 296 3.51 17.68 -50.57
C GLY A 296 4.47 17.89 -49.40
N ALA A 297 4.30 18.97 -48.64
CA ALA A 297 5.08 19.26 -47.44
C ALA A 297 4.90 18.21 -46.32
N ALA A 298 3.73 17.58 -46.22
CA ALA A 298 3.47 16.50 -45.28
C ALA A 298 4.07 15.14 -45.71
N ARG A 299 4.53 15.01 -46.96
CA ARG A 299 5.20 13.81 -47.49
C ARG A 299 6.73 13.88 -47.38
N SER A 300 7.32 15.08 -47.37
CA SER A 300 8.75 15.33 -47.10
C SER A 300 9.07 15.22 -45.62
#